data_AF-A0A950TVG2-F1
#
_entry.id   AF-A0A950TVG2-F1
#
_cell.length_a   1.000
_cell.length_b   1.000
_cell.length_c   1.000
_cell.angle_alpha   90.00
_cell.angle_beta   90.00
_cell.angle_gamma   90.00
#
_symmetry.space_group_name_H-M   'P 1'
#
loop_
_entity.id
_entity.type
_entity.pdbx_description
1 polymer ?
#
loop_
_entity_poly.entity_id
_entity_poly.type
_entity_poly.pdbx_seq_one_letter_code
_entity_poly.pdbx_strand_id
1 'polypeptide(L)'
;MGQVTVPGPSGGIAVASDSSQSGTIAQQIADAIALAQAGGKLNSQLVTGGESLAAPITSGGTENDAILGGVVGAVTVPAGYQFVVNEASAPATITASNATLLSGTVGGTFFLTGASTLDAGGGNNWAHVDGSNYQMYAGSGDDTLLASGAGTVAAGGGLNTIVSGSSSVAGVSSGNWIVSTGQDVIFARAVADTVQSSGDKTLLFGGGNVNASLSGANDTIVAGGGADTIQASGDSALVFGDLSGANTPMNTEVSGANATVVAGYGTSNVTASGSNGLIGGTSGRFNVVDTGTNTTIIGSTGASTVTASGHGLLFGAQSGDLVFYGGAASATVFGSAGSSETLFGAAGGIEYDNMGANATVVGGSGVSTLFGAPGGTITYVGSTGGAQFQALEGNVTFNASGSSSDNLIVGGRDPNGADSLVGGAGKDTLMAGSGADTLTGGGGNDLFVFFRNMTGGNTDTITDFTQNDSLLLSGYGTTVTQTLSTAVHSGGNTTVTLSDNTRITFVGVSDLNALAGHISST
;
A
#
# COMPACT_ATOMS: atom_id res chain seq x y z
N MET A 1 -32.84 23.96 -18.62
CA MET A 1 -31.50 24.06 -19.25
C MET A 1 -31.75 24.36 -20.72
N GLY A 2 -31.10 25.37 -21.28
CA GLY A 2 -31.26 25.70 -22.70
C GLY A 2 -30.49 24.73 -23.59
N GLN A 3 -30.51 24.98 -24.90
CA GLN A 3 -29.74 24.24 -25.90
C GLN A 3 -29.01 25.25 -26.77
N VAL A 4 -27.74 24.98 -27.08
CA VAL A 4 -26.99 25.70 -28.11
C VAL A 4 -27.15 24.94 -29.42
N THR A 5 -27.65 25.60 -30.45
CA THR A 5 -27.69 25.03 -31.81
C THR A 5 -26.57 25.67 -32.61
N VAL A 6 -25.58 24.86 -32.97
CA VAL A 6 -24.52 25.23 -33.90
C VAL A 6 -25.08 25.12 -35.32
N PRO A 7 -25.22 26.23 -36.06
CA PRO A 7 -25.91 26.26 -37.34
C PRO A 7 -25.14 25.50 -38.43
N GLY A 8 -25.90 25.00 -39.41
CA GLY A 8 -25.42 23.98 -40.32
C GLY A 8 -26.21 23.83 -41.63
N PRO A 9 -25.58 23.45 -42.76
CA PRO A 9 -26.27 23.22 -44.02
C PRO A 9 -27.24 22.02 -43.97
N SER A 10 -27.11 21.12 -42.99
CA SER A 10 -28.00 19.97 -42.78
C SER A 10 -28.93 20.13 -41.56
N GLY A 11 -29.07 21.37 -41.03
CA GLY A 11 -29.92 21.66 -39.88
C GLY A 11 -29.15 21.88 -38.57
N GLY A 12 -27.84 21.70 -38.56
CA GLY A 12 -26.97 22.01 -37.43
C GLY A 12 -26.86 20.92 -36.36
N ILE A 13 -25.97 21.14 -35.40
CA ILE A 13 -25.76 20.27 -34.24
C ILE A 13 -26.33 20.94 -33.00
N ALA A 14 -27.09 20.18 -32.21
CA ALA A 14 -27.74 20.70 -31.02
C ALA A 14 -27.09 20.11 -29.76
N VAL A 15 -26.45 20.97 -28.96
CA VAL A 15 -25.69 20.61 -27.75
C VAL A 15 -26.34 21.27 -26.54
N ALA A 16 -26.32 20.60 -25.37
CA ALA A 16 -26.89 21.16 -24.16
C ALA A 16 -26.21 22.50 -23.78
N SER A 17 -26.98 23.54 -23.45
CA SER A 17 -26.44 24.81 -22.95
C SER A 17 -26.30 24.74 -21.42
N ASP A 18 -25.28 24.03 -20.98
CA ASP A 18 -24.89 23.93 -19.58
C ASP A 18 -23.46 24.46 -19.41
N SER A 19 -22.94 24.38 -18.18
CA SER A 19 -21.56 24.76 -17.89
C SER A 19 -20.56 23.66 -18.26
N SER A 20 -20.95 22.65 -19.05
CA SER A 20 -20.01 21.65 -19.55
C SER A 20 -19.09 22.24 -20.61
N GLN A 21 -17.98 21.55 -20.85
CA GLN A 21 -17.01 21.96 -21.87
C GLN A 21 -17.62 21.87 -23.27
N SER A 22 -18.42 20.84 -23.55
CA SER A 22 -19.19 20.71 -24.79
C SER A 22 -20.16 21.86 -25.01
N GLY A 23 -20.91 22.27 -23.97
CA GLY A 23 -21.79 23.44 -24.04
C GLY A 23 -21.03 24.74 -24.33
N THR A 24 -19.86 24.91 -23.72
CA THR A 24 -19.00 26.08 -23.94
C THR A 24 -18.39 26.10 -25.36
N ILE A 25 -17.88 24.96 -25.83
CA ILE A 25 -17.33 24.79 -27.19
C ILE A 25 -18.42 25.04 -28.23
N ALA A 26 -19.61 24.47 -28.04
CA ALA A 26 -20.74 24.69 -28.94
C ALA A 26 -21.13 26.18 -28.99
N GLN A 27 -21.15 26.89 -27.87
CA GLN A 27 -21.47 28.32 -27.84
C GLN A 27 -20.40 29.15 -28.57
N GLN A 28 -19.12 28.85 -28.34
CA GLN A 28 -18.02 29.53 -29.03
C GLN A 28 -18.09 29.34 -30.55
N ILE A 29 -18.37 28.11 -31.01
CA ILE A 29 -18.52 27.81 -32.42
C ILE A 29 -19.75 28.52 -33.00
N ALA A 30 -20.89 28.51 -32.29
CA ALA A 30 -22.11 29.17 -32.76
C ALA A 30 -21.92 30.68 -32.93
N ASP A 31 -21.24 31.34 -31.98
CA ASP A 31 -20.95 32.77 -32.03
C ASP A 31 -19.96 33.12 -33.17
N ALA A 32 -18.92 32.29 -33.37
CA ALA A 32 -17.95 32.46 -34.45
C ALA A 32 -18.62 32.32 -35.83
N ILE A 33 -19.44 31.28 -36.03
CA ILE A 33 -20.15 31.07 -37.29
C ILE A 33 -21.08 32.26 -37.59
N ALA A 34 -21.78 32.79 -36.59
CA ALA A 34 -22.64 33.96 -36.77
C ALA A 34 -21.83 35.19 -37.23
N LEU A 35 -20.64 35.39 -36.68
CA LEU A 35 -19.74 36.48 -37.06
C LEU A 35 -19.17 36.29 -38.48
N ALA A 36 -18.71 35.08 -38.82
CA ALA A 36 -18.20 34.75 -40.14
C ALA A 36 -19.29 34.88 -41.23
N GLN A 37 -20.54 34.51 -40.91
CA GLN A 37 -21.69 34.69 -41.80
C GLN A 37 -21.98 36.17 -42.07
N ALA A 38 -22.02 37.00 -41.02
CA ALA A 38 -22.21 38.45 -41.16
C ALA A 38 -21.08 39.12 -41.96
N GLY A 39 -19.86 38.59 -41.85
CA GLY A 39 -18.68 39.08 -42.56
C GLY A 39 -18.46 38.52 -43.97
N GLY A 40 -19.29 37.57 -44.44
CA GLY A 40 -19.13 36.90 -45.74
C GLY A 40 -17.89 35.99 -45.84
N LYS A 41 -17.40 35.47 -44.71
CA LYS A 41 -16.17 34.66 -44.57
C LYS A 41 -16.44 33.19 -44.23
N LEU A 42 -17.71 32.82 -44.11
CA LEU A 42 -18.13 31.45 -43.82
C LEU A 42 -17.94 30.56 -45.05
N ASN A 43 -17.22 29.44 -44.89
CA ASN A 43 -17.18 28.39 -45.91
C ASN A 43 -18.09 27.23 -45.48
N SER A 44 -19.31 27.20 -46.01
CA SER A 44 -20.28 26.12 -45.78
C SER A 44 -20.35 25.21 -47.00
N GLN A 45 -20.00 23.93 -46.85
CA GLN A 45 -20.10 22.95 -47.91
C GLN A 45 -20.81 21.67 -47.44
N LEU A 46 -21.74 21.20 -48.29
CA LEU A 46 -22.22 19.82 -48.20
C LEU A 46 -21.18 18.93 -48.88
N VAL A 47 -20.51 18.06 -48.13
CA VAL A 47 -19.40 17.26 -48.65
C VAL A 47 -19.85 15.82 -48.84
N THR A 48 -20.02 15.41 -50.10
CA THR A 48 -20.44 14.05 -50.46
C THR A 48 -19.23 13.18 -50.85
N GLY A 49 -18.34 12.95 -49.87
CA GLY A 49 -17.30 11.90 -49.87
C GLY A 49 -16.07 12.05 -50.78
N GLY A 50 -14.87 11.96 -50.19
CA GLY A 50 -13.59 11.83 -50.92
C GLY A 50 -12.91 13.13 -51.32
N GLU A 51 -13.39 14.28 -50.85
CA GLU A 51 -12.89 15.60 -51.25
C GLU A 51 -12.07 16.29 -50.15
N SER A 52 -11.06 17.05 -50.57
CA SER A 52 -10.37 18.03 -49.72
C SER A 52 -11.15 19.34 -49.80
N LEU A 53 -11.44 19.96 -48.66
CA LEU A 53 -12.04 21.30 -48.68
C LEU A 53 -11.11 22.28 -49.39
N ALA A 54 -11.69 23.28 -50.05
CA ALA A 54 -10.92 24.41 -50.57
C ALA A 54 -10.22 25.17 -49.43
N ALA A 55 -9.13 25.85 -49.74
CA ALA A 55 -8.47 26.74 -48.77
C ALA A 55 -9.44 27.84 -48.29
N PRO A 56 -9.30 28.31 -47.04
CA PRO A 56 -10.18 29.34 -46.49
C PRO A 56 -10.05 30.68 -47.25
N ILE A 57 -11.10 31.50 -47.22
CA ILE A 57 -11.13 32.80 -47.90
C ILE A 57 -10.27 33.82 -47.11
N THR A 58 -9.07 34.12 -47.58
CA THR A 58 -8.08 34.92 -46.83
C THR A 58 -8.20 36.45 -46.98
N SER A 59 -9.24 36.99 -47.62
CA SER A 59 -9.35 38.44 -47.85
C SER A 59 -9.77 39.22 -46.60
N GLY A 60 -8.79 39.59 -45.76
CA GLY A 60 -8.85 40.77 -44.90
C GLY A 60 -9.55 40.66 -43.53
N GLY A 61 -9.61 39.48 -42.89
CA GLY A 61 -9.84 39.44 -41.43
C GLY A 61 -9.65 38.07 -40.78
N THR A 62 -10.02 37.97 -39.50
CA THR A 62 -9.41 37.03 -38.55
C THR A 62 -10.04 35.64 -38.43
N GLU A 63 -11.26 35.40 -38.93
CA GLU A 63 -11.98 34.13 -38.70
C GLU A 63 -12.48 33.53 -40.04
N ASN A 64 -12.08 32.28 -40.29
CA ASN A 64 -12.54 31.45 -41.39
C ASN A 64 -13.04 30.14 -40.80
N ASP A 65 -14.31 29.82 -41.06
CA ASP A 65 -15.02 28.70 -40.42
C ASP A 65 -15.45 27.69 -41.48
N ALA A 66 -15.29 26.40 -41.17
CA ALA A 66 -15.72 25.29 -42.01
C ALA A 66 -16.95 24.61 -41.40
N ILE A 67 -18.00 24.46 -42.20
CA ILE A 67 -19.15 23.63 -41.83
C ILE A 67 -19.25 22.47 -42.83
N LEU A 68 -19.21 21.24 -42.32
CA LEU A 68 -19.30 19.99 -43.07
C LEU A 68 -20.68 19.36 -42.84
N GLY A 69 -21.53 19.38 -43.87
CA GLY A 69 -22.82 18.67 -43.87
C GLY A 69 -22.78 17.37 -44.66
N GLY A 70 -23.42 16.31 -44.16
CA GLY A 70 -23.73 15.10 -44.95
C GLY A 70 -22.53 14.23 -45.34
N VAL A 71 -21.45 14.27 -44.56
CA VAL A 71 -20.20 13.56 -44.87
C VAL A 71 -20.39 12.05 -44.84
N VAL A 72 -20.02 11.39 -45.93
CA VAL A 72 -19.83 9.93 -46.01
C VAL A 72 -18.43 9.68 -46.55
N GLY A 73 -17.53 9.11 -45.74
CA GLY A 73 -16.14 8.84 -46.13
C GLY A 73 -15.10 9.80 -45.52
N ALA A 74 -13.94 9.93 -46.16
CA ALA A 74 -12.81 10.71 -45.66
C ALA A 74 -12.75 12.14 -46.20
N VAL A 75 -12.50 13.10 -45.31
CA VAL A 75 -12.38 14.54 -45.59
C VAL A 75 -11.11 15.09 -44.94
N THR A 76 -10.37 15.89 -45.71
CA THR A 76 -9.22 16.65 -45.18
C THR A 76 -9.55 18.13 -45.18
N VAL A 77 -9.43 18.76 -44.01
CA VAL A 77 -9.60 20.19 -43.80
C VAL A 77 -8.23 20.87 -43.87
N PRO A 78 -7.98 21.77 -44.84
CA PRO A 78 -6.73 22.52 -44.92
C PRO A 78 -6.45 23.36 -43.67
N ALA A 79 -5.19 23.73 -43.44
CA ALA A 79 -4.85 24.68 -42.38
C ALA A 79 -5.52 26.06 -42.59
N GLY A 80 -5.83 26.73 -41.49
CA GLY A 80 -6.39 28.09 -41.48
C GLY A 80 -7.90 28.16 -41.20
N TYR A 81 -8.58 27.02 -41.11
CA TYR A 81 -9.91 26.93 -40.51
C TYR A 81 -9.80 26.85 -38.99
N GLN A 82 -10.51 27.72 -38.28
CA GLN A 82 -10.52 27.71 -36.82
C GLN A 82 -11.54 26.70 -36.26
N PHE A 83 -12.71 26.63 -36.88
CA PHE A 83 -13.81 25.75 -36.46
C PHE A 83 -14.20 24.80 -37.58
N VAL A 84 -14.49 23.55 -37.21
CA VAL A 84 -15.02 22.50 -38.09
C VAL A 84 -16.26 21.91 -37.43
N VAL A 85 -17.38 21.85 -38.15
CA VAL A 85 -18.64 21.26 -37.64
C VAL A 85 -19.00 20.06 -38.51
N ASN A 86 -19.15 18.88 -37.91
CA ASN A 86 -19.47 17.62 -38.59
C ASN A 86 -20.92 17.18 -38.32
N GLU A 87 -21.80 17.46 -39.29
CA GLU A 87 -23.23 17.05 -39.28
C GLU A 87 -23.46 15.73 -40.02
N ALA A 88 -22.48 14.84 -40.07
CA ALA A 88 -22.65 13.53 -40.70
C ALA A 88 -23.73 12.71 -39.98
N SER A 89 -24.60 12.06 -40.76
CA SER A 89 -25.61 11.13 -40.24
C SER A 89 -25.08 9.69 -40.12
N ALA A 90 -23.81 9.47 -40.44
CA ALA A 90 -23.09 8.20 -40.34
C ALA A 90 -21.62 8.50 -39.97
N PRO A 91 -20.85 7.52 -39.47
CA PRO A 91 -19.44 7.73 -39.15
C PRO A 91 -18.63 8.28 -40.33
N ALA A 92 -17.90 9.37 -40.09
CA ALA A 92 -17.05 10.03 -41.07
C ALA A 92 -15.57 10.02 -40.61
N THR A 93 -14.64 10.15 -41.55
CA THR A 93 -13.22 10.32 -41.27
C THR A 93 -12.80 11.76 -41.52
N ILE A 94 -12.29 12.47 -40.52
CA ILE A 94 -11.92 13.89 -40.63
C ILE A 94 -10.47 14.08 -40.20
N THR A 95 -9.70 14.76 -41.04
CA THR A 95 -8.33 15.20 -40.74
C THR A 95 -8.25 16.73 -40.70
N ALA A 96 -7.70 17.30 -39.62
CA ALA A 96 -7.51 18.75 -39.47
C ALA A 96 -6.27 19.10 -38.61
N SER A 97 -5.90 20.38 -38.59
CA SER A 97 -4.76 20.89 -37.80
C SER A 97 -5.03 22.27 -37.22
N ASN A 98 -4.67 22.49 -35.96
CA ASN A 98 -4.91 23.74 -35.21
C ASN A 98 -6.37 24.22 -35.31
N ALA A 99 -7.31 23.30 -35.16
CA ALA A 99 -8.74 23.56 -35.33
C ALA A 99 -9.56 23.01 -34.15
N THR A 100 -10.72 23.60 -33.92
CA THR A 100 -11.74 23.11 -33.00
C THR A 100 -12.83 22.40 -33.80
N LEU A 101 -12.93 21.08 -33.64
CA LEU A 101 -13.87 20.21 -34.34
C LEU A 101 -15.02 19.82 -33.40
N LEU A 102 -16.26 20.06 -33.81
CA LEU A 102 -17.48 19.57 -33.15
C LEU A 102 -18.19 18.56 -34.05
N SER A 103 -18.54 17.40 -33.51
CA SER A 103 -19.22 16.33 -34.23
C SER A 103 -20.54 15.92 -33.57
N GLY A 104 -21.46 15.40 -34.38
CA GLY A 104 -22.68 14.75 -33.90
C GLY A 104 -22.42 13.37 -33.28
N THR A 105 -23.48 12.72 -32.78
CA THR A 105 -23.41 11.53 -31.90
C THR A 105 -23.33 10.18 -32.60
N VAL A 106 -23.00 10.14 -33.89
CA VAL A 106 -23.03 8.90 -34.69
C VAL A 106 -21.70 8.13 -34.68
N GLY A 107 -20.68 8.65 -33.99
CA GLY A 107 -19.31 8.14 -34.03
C GLY A 107 -18.50 8.68 -35.22
N GLY A 108 -17.19 8.42 -35.24
CA GLY A 108 -16.32 8.89 -36.30
C GLY A 108 -14.85 8.50 -36.14
N THR A 109 -14.05 8.82 -37.14
CA THR A 109 -12.59 8.69 -37.12
C THR A 109 -11.95 10.07 -37.26
N PHE A 110 -11.14 10.49 -36.28
CA PHE A 110 -10.59 11.84 -36.23
C PHE A 110 -9.08 11.84 -36.16
N PHE A 111 -8.42 12.61 -37.02
CA PHE A 111 -6.97 12.82 -37.02
C PHE A 111 -6.68 14.30 -36.87
N LEU A 112 -6.23 14.73 -35.70
CA LEU A 112 -5.94 16.13 -35.42
C LEU A 112 -4.48 16.35 -35.07
N THR A 113 -3.95 17.50 -35.45
CA THR A 113 -2.57 17.89 -35.10
C THR A 113 -2.49 19.31 -34.54
N GLY A 114 -1.43 19.62 -33.80
CA GLY A 114 -1.20 20.94 -33.22
C GLY A 114 -2.14 21.25 -32.05
N ALA A 115 -2.43 22.52 -31.81
CA ALA A 115 -3.31 22.98 -30.73
C ALA A 115 -4.79 22.82 -31.15
N SER A 116 -5.24 21.57 -31.30
CA SER A 116 -6.59 21.23 -31.75
C SER A 116 -7.51 20.84 -30.59
N THR A 117 -8.80 21.12 -30.75
CA THR A 117 -9.86 20.66 -29.84
C THR A 117 -10.81 19.73 -30.59
N LEU A 118 -11.11 18.56 -30.06
CA LEU A 118 -12.16 17.65 -30.55
C LEU A 118 -13.27 17.60 -29.52
N ASP A 119 -14.50 17.88 -29.94
CA ASP A 119 -15.71 17.40 -29.29
C ASP A 119 -16.42 16.44 -30.26
N ALA A 120 -16.29 15.14 -30.01
CA ALA A 120 -16.88 14.10 -30.84
C ALA A 120 -18.37 13.89 -30.56
N GLY A 121 -18.91 14.52 -29.52
CA GLY A 121 -20.30 14.40 -29.09
C GLY A 121 -20.63 13.04 -28.47
N GLY A 122 -20.65 11.97 -29.26
CA GLY A 122 -20.91 10.61 -28.81
C GLY A 122 -20.93 9.58 -29.94
N GLY A 123 -21.35 8.35 -29.63
CA GLY A 123 -21.13 7.19 -30.50
C GLY A 123 -19.74 6.61 -30.31
N ASN A 124 -19.40 5.55 -31.04
CA ASN A 124 -18.08 4.91 -30.91
C ASN A 124 -17.07 5.61 -31.83
N ASN A 125 -16.07 6.26 -31.24
CA ASN A 125 -15.09 7.07 -31.94
C ASN A 125 -13.71 6.43 -31.94
N TRP A 126 -12.97 6.65 -33.03
CA TRP A 126 -11.53 6.47 -33.07
C TRP A 126 -10.89 7.84 -33.27
N ALA A 127 -10.12 8.33 -32.31
CA ALA A 127 -9.52 9.65 -32.39
C ALA A 127 -8.02 9.58 -32.13
N HIS A 128 -7.24 10.24 -33.00
CA HIS A 128 -5.82 10.48 -32.79
C HIS A 128 -5.53 11.97 -32.79
N VAL A 129 -4.90 12.46 -31.74
CA VAL A 129 -4.47 13.85 -31.63
C VAL A 129 -2.98 13.92 -31.29
N ASP A 130 -2.22 14.64 -32.10
CA ASP A 130 -0.78 14.88 -31.89
C ASP A 130 -0.46 16.37 -31.80
N GLY A 131 -0.08 16.88 -30.63
CA GLY A 131 0.23 18.29 -30.47
C GLY A 131 0.42 18.76 -29.02
N SER A 132 0.49 20.07 -28.84
CA SER A 132 0.57 20.70 -27.51
C SER A 132 -0.67 21.53 -27.25
N ASN A 133 -1.17 21.50 -26.02
CA ASN A 133 -2.42 22.12 -25.57
C ASN A 133 -3.66 21.63 -26.32
N TYR A 134 -3.70 20.35 -26.70
CA TYR A 134 -4.90 19.78 -27.30
C TYR A 134 -5.99 19.50 -26.25
N GLN A 135 -7.24 19.42 -26.69
CA GLN A 135 -8.37 18.96 -25.87
C GLN A 135 -9.18 17.93 -26.66
N MET A 136 -9.53 16.81 -26.03
CA MET A 136 -10.28 15.73 -26.69
C MET A 136 -11.45 15.30 -25.81
N TYR A 137 -12.68 15.49 -26.27
CA TYR A 137 -13.92 15.09 -25.63
C TYR A 137 -14.61 14.06 -26.52
N ALA A 138 -14.60 12.79 -26.12
CA ALA A 138 -15.16 11.71 -26.96
C ALA A 138 -16.67 11.53 -26.76
N GLY A 139 -17.16 11.81 -25.54
CA GLY A 139 -18.57 11.77 -25.21
C GLY A 139 -19.01 10.40 -24.68
N SER A 140 -20.21 9.95 -25.03
CA SER A 140 -20.67 8.60 -24.67
C SER A 140 -20.40 7.61 -25.80
N GLY A 141 -19.93 6.41 -25.49
CA GLY A 141 -19.65 5.36 -26.47
C GLY A 141 -18.41 4.58 -26.09
N ASP A 142 -18.11 3.53 -26.86
CA ASP A 142 -16.86 2.79 -26.69
C ASP A 142 -15.81 3.41 -27.62
N ASP A 143 -14.96 4.27 -27.07
CA ASP A 143 -14.00 5.06 -27.82
C ASP A 143 -12.57 4.50 -27.77
N THR A 144 -11.82 4.72 -28.85
CA THR A 144 -10.37 4.46 -28.91
C THR A 144 -9.64 5.78 -29.14
N LEU A 145 -8.93 6.26 -28.12
CA LEU A 145 -8.33 7.59 -28.09
C LEU A 145 -6.81 7.47 -28.01
N LEU A 146 -6.11 8.04 -28.98
CA LEU A 146 -4.66 8.06 -29.06
C LEU A 146 -4.18 9.51 -28.97
N ALA A 147 -3.51 9.87 -27.88
CA ALA A 147 -3.08 11.24 -27.65
C ALA A 147 -1.56 11.32 -27.46
N SER A 148 -0.89 12.15 -28.26
CA SER A 148 0.56 12.42 -28.13
C SER A 148 0.83 13.91 -27.97
N GLY A 149 1.85 14.21 -27.14
CA GLY A 149 2.22 15.57 -26.76
C GLY A 149 1.60 15.96 -25.41
N ALA A 150 0.99 17.14 -25.32
CA ALA A 150 0.44 17.69 -24.07
C ALA A 150 -1.01 18.11 -24.25
N GLY A 151 -1.91 17.66 -23.39
CA GLY A 151 -3.31 18.06 -23.47
C GLY A 151 -4.23 17.31 -22.51
N THR A 152 -5.53 17.49 -22.74
CA THR A 152 -6.59 16.85 -21.97
C THR A 152 -7.31 15.80 -22.82
N VAL A 153 -7.50 14.61 -22.27
CA VAL A 153 -8.35 13.56 -22.82
C VAL A 153 -9.50 13.30 -21.87
N ALA A 154 -10.72 13.56 -22.33
CA ALA A 154 -11.96 13.27 -21.65
C ALA A 154 -12.73 12.22 -22.48
N ALA A 155 -12.59 10.95 -22.11
CA ALA A 155 -13.24 9.87 -22.86
C ALA A 155 -14.75 9.78 -22.59
N GLY A 156 -15.24 10.44 -21.55
CA GLY A 156 -16.65 10.39 -21.18
C GLY A 156 -17.04 9.00 -20.67
N GLY A 157 -18.14 8.43 -21.14
CA GLY A 157 -18.70 7.20 -20.60
C GLY A 157 -18.76 6.07 -21.61
N GLY A 158 -18.50 4.84 -21.18
CA GLY A 158 -18.49 3.64 -22.02
C GLY A 158 -17.35 2.72 -21.63
N LEU A 159 -16.94 1.84 -22.54
CA LEU A 159 -15.68 1.07 -22.45
C LEU A 159 -14.65 1.67 -23.41
N ASN A 160 -13.81 2.55 -22.88
CA ASN A 160 -12.83 3.27 -23.67
C ASN A 160 -11.45 2.62 -23.59
N THR A 161 -10.72 2.67 -24.70
CA THR A 161 -9.28 2.40 -24.75
C THR A 161 -8.55 3.72 -24.96
N ILE A 162 -7.80 4.16 -23.98
CA ILE A 162 -7.05 5.41 -24.02
C ILE A 162 -5.55 5.08 -24.04
N VAL A 163 -4.84 5.58 -25.05
CA VAL A 163 -3.39 5.49 -25.14
C VAL A 163 -2.85 6.90 -25.16
N SER A 164 -2.12 7.27 -24.10
CA SER A 164 -1.57 8.61 -23.95
C SER A 164 -0.04 8.58 -23.87
N GLY A 165 0.61 9.56 -24.50
CA GLY A 165 2.05 9.72 -24.51
C GLY A 165 2.76 9.07 -25.72
N SER A 166 4.04 9.43 -25.88
CA SER A 166 4.87 8.98 -27.02
C SER A 166 5.63 7.70 -26.69
N SER A 167 5.82 6.81 -27.67
CA SER A 167 6.53 5.54 -27.49
C SER A 167 8.02 5.68 -27.16
N SER A 168 8.69 6.79 -27.51
CA SER A 168 10.15 6.91 -27.41
C SER A 168 10.75 8.30 -27.77
N VAL A 169 10.04 9.42 -27.58
CA VAL A 169 10.59 10.73 -28.00
C VAL A 169 11.30 11.42 -26.84
N ALA A 170 12.63 11.44 -26.89
CA ALA A 170 13.45 12.30 -26.03
C ALA A 170 13.08 13.78 -26.30
N GLY A 171 12.51 14.47 -25.30
CA GLY A 171 12.27 15.91 -25.36
C GLY A 171 10.83 16.39 -25.13
N VAL A 172 9.84 15.50 -24.97
CA VAL A 172 8.51 15.88 -24.49
C VAL A 172 8.47 15.80 -22.96
N SER A 173 8.56 16.95 -22.30
CA SER A 173 8.54 17.10 -20.83
C SER A 173 7.14 17.32 -20.25
N SER A 174 6.11 17.29 -21.08
CA SER A 174 4.74 17.69 -20.75
C SER A 174 3.82 16.47 -20.67
N GLY A 175 3.01 16.43 -19.61
CA GLY A 175 2.10 15.34 -19.32
C GLY A 175 0.72 15.45 -19.92
N ASN A 176 -0.04 14.35 -19.87
CA ASN A 176 -1.46 14.35 -20.21
C ASN A 176 -2.32 14.38 -18.95
N TRP A 177 -3.47 15.04 -19.05
CA TRP A 177 -4.54 14.95 -18.06
C TRP A 177 -5.66 14.08 -18.64
N ILE A 178 -5.92 12.93 -18.03
CA ILE A 178 -6.95 11.99 -18.46
C ILE A 178 -8.10 12.04 -17.46
N VAL A 179 -9.30 12.31 -17.96
CA VAL A 179 -10.56 12.16 -17.22
C VAL A 179 -11.41 11.10 -17.88
N SER A 180 -11.85 10.11 -17.11
CA SER A 180 -12.66 9.02 -17.65
C SER A 180 -13.74 8.57 -16.66
N THR A 181 -14.88 8.12 -17.19
CA THR A 181 -15.98 7.56 -16.42
C THR A 181 -16.39 6.22 -17.00
N GLY A 182 -16.86 5.29 -16.18
CA GLY A 182 -17.27 3.96 -16.67
C GLY A 182 -16.17 2.93 -16.47
N GLN A 183 -16.04 1.97 -17.37
CA GLN A 183 -15.05 0.90 -17.27
C GLN A 183 -14.02 1.06 -18.38
N ASP A 184 -12.81 1.55 -18.09
CA ASP A 184 -11.87 1.90 -19.17
C ASP A 184 -10.49 1.27 -19.00
N VAL A 185 -9.80 1.09 -20.12
CA VAL A 185 -8.40 0.67 -20.17
C VAL A 185 -7.55 1.87 -20.57
N ILE A 186 -6.57 2.23 -19.75
CA ILE A 186 -5.70 3.39 -19.97
C ILE A 186 -4.25 2.93 -19.97
N PHE A 187 -3.57 3.23 -21.08
CA PHE A 187 -2.13 3.07 -21.23
C PHE A 187 -1.48 4.45 -21.19
N ALA A 188 -0.84 4.77 -20.07
CA ALA A 188 -0.06 6.00 -19.90
C ALA A 188 1.42 5.65 -20.03
N ARG A 189 2.09 6.24 -21.04
CA ARG A 189 3.37 5.73 -21.55
C ARG A 189 4.56 6.34 -20.82
N ALA A 190 5.46 7.04 -21.50
CA ALA A 190 6.79 7.39 -20.97
C ALA A 190 6.89 8.81 -20.36
N VAL A 191 5.77 9.54 -20.31
CA VAL A 191 5.72 10.92 -19.82
C VAL A 191 4.97 10.97 -18.50
N ALA A 192 5.12 12.06 -17.74
CA ALA A 192 4.38 12.21 -16.50
C ALA A 192 2.88 12.34 -16.82
N ASP A 193 2.00 11.53 -16.26
CA ASP A 193 0.57 11.57 -16.58
C ASP A 193 -0.27 11.76 -15.32
N THR A 194 -1.36 12.52 -15.44
CA THR A 194 -2.38 12.66 -14.38
C THR A 194 -3.66 11.99 -14.83
N VAL A 195 -4.16 11.05 -14.02
CA VAL A 195 -5.41 10.33 -14.30
C VAL A 195 -6.38 10.60 -13.17
N GLN A 196 -7.55 11.15 -13.49
CA GLN A 196 -8.65 11.30 -12.55
C GLN A 196 -9.87 10.58 -13.11
N SER A 197 -10.34 9.54 -12.42
CA SER A 197 -11.35 8.67 -13.02
C SER A 197 -12.35 8.13 -12.00
N SER A 198 -13.59 7.95 -12.47
CA SER A 198 -14.65 7.25 -11.76
C SER A 198 -15.09 5.97 -12.49
N GLY A 199 -15.61 5.00 -11.73
CA GLY A 199 -15.86 3.64 -12.23
C GLY A 199 -14.55 2.86 -12.43
N ASP A 200 -14.66 1.56 -12.69
CA ASP A 200 -13.53 0.64 -12.65
C ASP A 200 -12.52 0.92 -13.77
N LYS A 201 -11.23 0.77 -13.49
CA LYS A 201 -10.16 0.99 -14.46
C LYS A 201 -9.17 -0.14 -14.52
N THR A 202 -8.60 -0.33 -15.71
CA THR A 202 -7.32 -1.02 -15.88
C THR A 202 -6.29 -0.01 -16.37
N LEU A 203 -5.35 0.34 -15.50
CA LEU A 203 -4.31 1.34 -15.71
C LEU A 203 -2.95 0.65 -15.83
N LEU A 204 -2.31 0.76 -16.99
CA LEU A 204 -0.95 0.27 -17.20
C LEU A 204 -0.02 1.44 -17.53
N PHE A 205 0.96 1.64 -16.66
CA PHE A 205 1.95 2.70 -16.77
C PHE A 205 3.28 2.16 -17.32
N GLY A 206 3.86 2.90 -18.27
CA GLY A 206 5.18 2.60 -18.81
C GLY A 206 6.28 3.20 -17.95
N GLY A 207 6.43 4.52 -18.00
CA GLY A 207 7.38 5.25 -17.17
C GLY A 207 7.10 6.76 -17.12
N GLY A 208 7.94 7.52 -16.43
CA GLY A 208 7.60 8.88 -16.01
C GLY A 208 6.75 8.88 -14.74
N ASN A 209 6.57 10.06 -14.13
CA ASN A 209 5.88 10.17 -12.85
C ASN A 209 4.36 10.17 -13.05
N VAL A 210 3.66 9.29 -12.37
CA VAL A 210 2.20 9.20 -12.45
C VAL A 210 1.53 9.85 -11.25
N ASN A 211 0.42 10.54 -11.47
CA ASN A 211 -0.53 10.91 -10.42
C ASN A 211 -1.93 10.38 -10.76
N ALA A 212 -2.35 9.30 -10.11
CA ALA A 212 -3.65 8.66 -10.35
C ALA A 212 -4.59 8.84 -9.15
N SER A 213 -5.82 9.29 -9.40
CA SER A 213 -6.91 9.35 -8.42
C SER A 213 -8.12 8.63 -8.99
N LEU A 214 -8.47 7.50 -8.38
CA LEU A 214 -9.44 6.54 -8.89
C LEU A 214 -10.47 6.21 -7.81
N SER A 215 -11.74 6.12 -8.20
CA SER A 215 -12.86 5.83 -7.30
C SER A 215 -13.67 4.61 -7.72
N GLY A 216 -13.17 3.78 -8.63
CA GLY A 216 -13.80 2.53 -9.06
C GLY A 216 -13.66 1.45 -7.98
N ALA A 217 -14.57 0.49 -7.99
CA ALA A 217 -14.60 -0.61 -7.02
C ALA A 217 -13.75 -1.82 -7.44
N ASN A 218 -13.19 -1.82 -8.65
CA ASN A 218 -12.31 -2.89 -9.14
C ASN A 218 -11.14 -2.33 -9.96
N ASP A 219 -10.57 -1.21 -9.50
CA ASP A 219 -9.45 -0.58 -10.18
C ASP A 219 -8.20 -1.47 -10.12
N THR A 220 -7.64 -1.80 -11.29
CA THR A 220 -6.34 -2.47 -11.43
C THR A 220 -5.31 -1.47 -11.95
N ILE A 221 -4.21 -1.30 -11.22
CA ILE A 221 -3.14 -0.37 -11.54
C ILE A 221 -1.81 -1.11 -11.57
N VAL A 222 -1.05 -0.92 -12.64
CA VAL A 222 0.35 -1.36 -12.73
C VAL A 222 1.20 -0.12 -12.98
N ALA A 223 1.87 0.35 -11.92
CA ALA A 223 2.81 1.45 -11.97
C ALA A 223 4.07 1.06 -12.76
N GLY A 224 4.63 2.04 -13.45
CA GLY A 224 5.78 1.90 -14.31
C GLY A 224 7.01 2.52 -13.65
N GLY A 225 8.05 2.79 -14.42
CA GLY A 225 9.23 3.47 -13.88
C GLY A 225 8.98 4.95 -13.62
N GLY A 226 9.07 5.44 -12.40
CA GLY A 226 8.86 6.86 -12.11
C GLY A 226 8.68 7.11 -10.62
N ALA A 227 8.44 8.36 -10.23
CA ALA A 227 7.93 8.68 -8.90
C ALA A 227 6.41 8.73 -8.95
N ASP A 228 5.76 7.62 -8.61
CA ASP A 228 4.32 7.44 -8.79
C ASP A 228 3.54 7.77 -7.52
N THR A 229 2.39 8.42 -7.69
CA THR A 229 1.42 8.72 -6.64
C THR A 229 0.06 8.18 -7.06
N ILE A 230 -0.51 7.27 -6.25
CA ILE A 230 -1.75 6.57 -6.56
C ILE A 230 -2.69 6.71 -5.37
N GLN A 231 -3.92 7.16 -5.61
CA GLN A 231 -5.01 7.19 -4.66
C GLN A 231 -6.16 6.36 -5.23
N ALA A 232 -6.51 5.26 -4.57
CA ALA A 232 -7.60 4.39 -4.97
C ALA A 232 -8.61 4.27 -3.83
N SER A 233 -9.78 4.90 -3.99
CA SER A 233 -10.73 5.06 -2.90
C SER A 233 -11.87 4.04 -2.87
N GLY A 234 -12.12 3.36 -3.98
CA GLY A 234 -13.13 2.30 -4.04
C GLY A 234 -12.62 0.98 -3.48
N ASP A 235 -13.53 0.01 -3.40
CA ASP A 235 -13.21 -1.34 -2.95
C ASP A 235 -12.27 -2.06 -3.93
N SER A 236 -11.72 -3.20 -3.53
CA SER A 236 -10.97 -4.18 -4.31
C SER A 236 -9.91 -3.63 -5.26
N ALA A 237 -9.35 -2.46 -4.96
CA ALA A 237 -8.27 -1.87 -5.74
C ALA A 237 -7.06 -2.81 -5.73
N LEU A 238 -6.53 -3.11 -6.92
CA LEU A 238 -5.34 -3.94 -7.12
C LEU A 238 -4.22 -3.06 -7.66
N VAL A 239 -3.23 -2.76 -6.84
CA VAL A 239 -2.14 -1.84 -7.17
C VAL A 239 -0.81 -2.59 -7.18
N PHE A 240 -0.11 -2.58 -8.30
CA PHE A 240 1.26 -3.07 -8.43
C PHE A 240 2.18 -1.88 -8.68
N GLY A 241 3.27 -1.77 -7.93
CA GLY A 241 4.34 -0.82 -8.22
C GLY A 241 5.27 -1.29 -9.34
N ASP A 242 6.35 -0.54 -9.57
CA ASP A 242 7.38 -0.90 -10.55
C ASP A 242 8.11 -2.19 -10.15
N LEU A 243 7.96 -3.24 -10.96
CA LEU A 243 8.63 -4.54 -10.76
C LEU A 243 9.85 -4.74 -11.68
N SER A 244 10.30 -3.69 -12.37
CA SER A 244 11.42 -3.76 -13.32
C SER A 244 12.80 -3.89 -12.66
N GLY A 245 12.89 -3.67 -11.35
CA GLY A 245 14.15 -3.60 -10.60
C GLY A 245 14.72 -2.19 -10.45
N ALA A 246 14.09 -1.17 -11.03
CA ALA A 246 14.50 0.22 -10.87
C ALA A 246 14.16 0.74 -9.46
N ASN A 247 14.98 1.64 -8.91
CA ASN A 247 14.73 2.26 -7.61
C ASN A 247 13.81 3.49 -7.78
N THR A 248 12.51 3.22 -7.92
CA THR A 248 11.48 4.19 -8.28
C THR A 248 10.51 4.34 -7.11
N PRO A 249 10.36 5.55 -6.54
CA PRO A 249 9.53 5.70 -5.35
C PRO A 249 8.05 5.63 -5.69
N MET A 250 7.27 5.02 -4.80
CA MET A 250 5.82 4.88 -4.96
C MET A 250 5.10 5.38 -3.71
N ASN A 251 4.13 6.27 -3.87
CA ASN A 251 3.24 6.74 -2.81
C ASN A 251 1.83 6.26 -3.13
N THR A 252 1.26 5.43 -2.27
CA THR A 252 -0.07 4.84 -2.49
C THR A 252 -0.98 5.12 -1.31
N GLU A 253 -2.21 5.53 -1.58
CA GLU A 253 -3.28 5.64 -0.60
C GLU A 253 -4.46 4.75 -1.04
N VAL A 254 -4.92 3.87 -0.16
CA VAL A 254 -6.08 3.00 -0.37
C VAL A 254 -7.08 3.11 0.79
N SER A 255 -8.35 3.34 0.47
CA SER A 255 -9.38 3.56 1.52
C SER A 255 -10.57 2.60 1.47
N GLY A 256 -10.80 1.88 0.37
CA GLY A 256 -11.89 0.89 0.27
C GLY A 256 -11.56 -0.46 0.90
N ALA A 257 -12.55 -1.36 0.92
CA ALA A 257 -12.35 -2.72 1.40
C ALA A 257 -11.56 -3.58 0.39
N ASN A 258 -10.85 -4.60 0.87
CA ASN A 258 -10.18 -5.62 0.06
C ASN A 258 -9.11 -5.10 -0.92
N ALA A 259 -8.51 -3.94 -0.64
CA ALA A 259 -7.42 -3.43 -1.46
C ALA A 259 -6.20 -4.34 -1.38
N THR A 260 -5.60 -4.67 -2.53
CA THR A 260 -4.32 -5.38 -2.62
C THR A 260 -3.27 -4.43 -3.18
N VAL A 261 -2.18 -4.23 -2.46
CA VAL A 261 -1.05 -3.40 -2.89
C VAL A 261 0.22 -4.24 -2.86
N VAL A 262 0.90 -4.35 -4.00
CA VAL A 262 2.25 -4.91 -4.11
C VAL A 262 3.18 -3.77 -4.47
N ALA A 263 3.92 -3.28 -3.48
CA ALA A 263 4.86 -2.19 -3.67
C ALA A 263 6.01 -2.58 -4.61
N GLY A 264 6.45 -1.64 -5.42
CA GLY A 264 7.57 -1.81 -6.35
C GLY A 264 8.93 -1.81 -5.67
N TYR A 265 9.98 -1.93 -6.48
CA TYR A 265 11.36 -1.75 -6.06
C TYR A 265 11.59 -0.30 -5.61
N GLY A 266 12.40 -0.11 -4.57
CA GLY A 266 12.80 1.21 -4.10
C GLY A 266 12.06 1.65 -2.84
N THR A 267 11.87 2.96 -2.67
CA THR A 267 11.17 3.47 -1.48
C THR A 267 9.67 3.55 -1.73
N SER A 268 8.90 2.73 -1.02
CA SER A 268 7.45 2.69 -1.15
C SER A 268 6.78 3.15 0.14
N ASN A 269 5.85 4.09 0.02
CA ASN A 269 5.01 4.58 1.11
C ASN A 269 3.56 4.19 0.81
N VAL A 270 2.92 3.45 1.71
CA VAL A 270 1.52 3.05 1.59
C VAL A 270 0.73 3.54 2.79
N THR A 271 -0.35 4.27 2.54
CA THR A 271 -1.36 4.62 3.53
C THR A 271 -2.61 3.80 3.26
N ALA A 272 -3.11 3.08 4.26
CA ALA A 272 -4.31 2.28 4.17
C ALA A 272 -5.29 2.68 5.26
N SER A 273 -6.54 2.96 4.89
CA SER A 273 -7.61 3.31 5.83
C SER A 273 -8.85 2.44 5.69
N GLY A 274 -8.83 1.46 4.78
CA GLY A 274 -9.94 0.58 4.46
C GLY A 274 -10.05 -0.64 5.38
N SER A 275 -10.57 -1.75 4.85
CA SER A 275 -10.65 -3.01 5.61
C SER A 275 -10.21 -4.20 4.77
N ASN A 276 -9.74 -5.27 5.41
CA ASN A 276 -9.35 -6.53 4.76
C ASN A 276 -8.29 -6.35 3.65
N GLY A 277 -7.39 -5.39 3.80
CA GLY A 277 -6.34 -5.14 2.81
C GLY A 277 -5.24 -6.19 2.83
N LEU A 278 -4.55 -6.37 1.70
CA LEU A 278 -3.29 -7.10 1.61
C LEU A 278 -2.22 -6.17 1.06
N ILE A 279 -1.21 -5.85 1.86
CA ILE A 279 -0.18 -4.87 1.50
C ILE A 279 1.19 -5.53 1.60
N GLY A 280 1.89 -5.69 0.49
CA GLY A 280 3.19 -6.35 0.43
C GLY A 280 4.29 -5.44 -0.09
N GLY A 281 5.42 -5.41 0.61
CA GLY A 281 6.68 -4.89 0.12
C GLY A 281 7.40 -5.87 -0.81
N THR A 282 8.21 -5.36 -1.74
CA THR A 282 9.15 -6.20 -2.51
C THR A 282 10.59 -5.95 -2.05
N SER A 283 11.24 -4.90 -2.56
CA SER A 283 12.60 -4.53 -2.15
C SER A 283 12.76 -3.03 -1.98
N GLY A 284 13.79 -2.64 -1.23
CA GLY A 284 14.01 -1.26 -0.84
C GLY A 284 13.28 -0.92 0.48
N ARG A 285 13.13 0.37 0.77
CA ARG A 285 12.51 0.81 2.03
C ARG A 285 11.00 0.78 1.88
N PHE A 286 10.31 0.21 2.87
CA PHE A 286 8.86 0.05 2.83
C PHE A 286 8.20 0.67 4.06
N ASN A 287 7.40 1.71 3.87
CA ASN A 287 6.71 2.42 4.94
C ASN A 287 5.21 2.23 4.81
N VAL A 288 4.54 1.76 5.85
CA VAL A 288 3.09 1.55 5.88
C VAL A 288 2.47 2.32 7.05
N VAL A 289 1.42 3.07 6.76
CA VAL A 289 0.51 3.65 7.77
C VAL A 289 -0.84 3.03 7.56
N ASP A 290 -1.27 2.17 8.49
CA ASP A 290 -2.54 1.49 8.48
C ASP A 290 -3.44 2.01 9.62
N THR A 291 -4.49 2.73 9.22
CA THR A 291 -5.60 3.13 10.08
C THR A 291 -6.85 2.32 9.82
N GLY A 292 -6.77 1.35 8.90
CA GLY A 292 -7.83 0.43 8.55
C GLY A 292 -7.98 -0.71 9.54
N THR A 293 -8.74 -1.74 9.14
CA THR A 293 -8.96 -2.93 9.98
C THR A 293 -8.74 -4.23 9.20
N ASN A 294 -8.26 -5.26 9.87
CA ASN A 294 -8.04 -6.60 9.33
C ASN A 294 -7.08 -6.62 8.11
N THR A 295 -6.11 -5.71 8.07
CA THR A 295 -5.10 -5.65 7.01
C THR A 295 -4.02 -6.70 7.26
N THR A 296 -3.65 -7.47 6.24
CA THR A 296 -2.42 -8.26 6.25
C THR A 296 -1.30 -7.47 5.60
N ILE A 297 -0.21 -7.26 6.33
CA ILE A 297 0.97 -6.54 5.85
C ILE A 297 2.12 -7.53 5.74
N ILE A 298 2.85 -7.50 4.63
CA ILE A 298 4.06 -8.29 4.39
C ILE A 298 5.20 -7.29 4.18
N GLY A 299 6.22 -7.33 5.04
CA GLY A 299 7.39 -6.48 4.92
C GLY A 299 8.18 -6.74 3.64
N SER A 300 9.09 -5.82 3.32
CA SER A 300 9.98 -5.96 2.15
C SER A 300 11.30 -6.68 2.51
N THR A 301 12.14 -6.94 1.51
CA THR A 301 13.53 -7.38 1.74
C THR A 301 14.43 -6.27 2.30
N GLY A 302 14.04 -5.01 2.18
CA GLY A 302 14.73 -3.90 2.84
C GLY A 302 14.05 -3.46 4.14
N ALA A 303 14.56 -2.39 4.74
CA ALA A 303 14.06 -1.89 6.01
C ALA A 303 12.58 -1.49 5.89
N SER A 304 11.76 -1.97 6.82
CA SER A 304 10.31 -1.75 6.83
C SER A 304 9.89 -0.99 8.09
N THR A 305 9.05 0.03 7.94
CA THR A 305 8.42 0.76 9.04
C THR A 305 6.91 0.64 8.90
N VAL A 306 6.23 0.10 9.91
CA VAL A 306 4.78 -0.14 9.89
C VAL A 306 4.16 0.52 11.10
N THR A 307 3.17 1.39 10.88
CA THR A 307 2.30 1.93 11.93
C THR A 307 0.91 1.36 11.73
N ALA A 308 0.46 0.45 12.57
CA ALA A 308 -0.84 -0.23 12.43
C ALA A 308 -1.72 0.00 13.66
N SER A 309 -2.74 0.85 13.50
CA SER A 309 -3.54 1.34 14.62
C SER A 309 -4.89 0.63 14.80
N GLY A 310 -5.43 -0.01 13.75
CA GLY A 310 -6.81 -0.54 13.71
C GLY A 310 -6.95 -2.06 13.59
N HIS A 311 -5.94 -2.83 14.01
CA HIS A 311 -5.83 -4.30 13.90
C HIS A 311 -5.42 -4.80 12.50
N GLY A 312 -4.34 -5.57 12.47
CA GLY A 312 -3.83 -6.26 11.29
C GLY A 312 -2.86 -7.37 11.67
N LEU A 313 -2.62 -8.26 10.72
CA LEU A 313 -1.60 -9.31 10.78
C LEU A 313 -0.35 -8.80 10.06
N LEU A 314 0.79 -8.78 10.72
CA LEU A 314 2.06 -8.39 10.11
C LEU A 314 2.98 -9.60 9.99
N PHE A 315 3.43 -9.86 8.77
CA PHE A 315 4.63 -10.64 8.51
C PHE A 315 5.80 -9.65 8.33
N GLY A 316 6.84 -9.83 9.14
CA GLY A 316 8.00 -8.97 9.21
C GLY A 316 8.75 -8.88 7.88
N ALA A 317 9.77 -8.03 7.85
CA ALA A 317 10.58 -7.83 6.66
C ALA A 317 11.30 -9.14 6.29
N GLN A 318 11.31 -9.53 5.01
CA GLN A 318 11.86 -10.83 4.58
C GLN A 318 13.36 -10.97 4.88
N SER A 319 14.10 -9.85 4.93
CA SER A 319 15.54 -9.82 5.24
C SER A 319 16.04 -8.49 5.82
N GLY A 320 15.20 -7.45 5.88
CA GLY A 320 15.58 -6.13 6.39
C GLY A 320 15.12 -5.91 7.82
N ASP A 321 15.58 -4.83 8.46
CA ASP A 321 15.12 -4.45 9.80
C ASP A 321 13.64 -4.05 9.80
N LEU A 322 12.95 -4.33 10.91
CA LEU A 322 11.56 -3.94 11.13
C LEU A 322 11.44 -2.93 12.27
N VAL A 323 10.69 -1.85 12.02
CA VAL A 323 10.16 -0.98 13.09
C VAL A 323 8.63 -1.01 13.03
N PHE A 324 8.00 -1.52 14.08
CA PHE A 324 6.54 -1.65 14.17
C PHE A 324 5.97 -0.78 15.29
N TYR A 325 4.98 0.04 14.96
CA TYR A 325 4.20 0.85 15.91
C TYR A 325 2.75 0.34 15.96
N GLY A 326 2.39 -0.31 17.08
CA GLY A 326 1.03 -0.73 17.40
C GLY A 326 0.16 0.40 17.93
N GLY A 327 -1.13 0.13 18.07
CA GLY A 327 -2.15 1.09 18.50
C GLY A 327 -2.87 0.72 19.80
N ALA A 328 -4.14 1.13 19.90
CA ALA A 328 -5.02 0.71 20.99
C ALA A 328 -5.45 -0.77 20.88
N ALA A 329 -5.33 -1.30 19.68
CA ALA A 329 -5.56 -2.66 19.26
C ALA A 329 -4.32 -3.54 19.47
N SER A 330 -4.48 -4.77 19.94
CA SER A 330 -3.40 -5.77 19.86
C SER A 330 -3.12 -6.12 18.40
N ALA A 331 -1.85 -6.31 18.07
CA ALA A 331 -1.38 -6.71 16.75
C ALA A 331 -0.59 -8.01 16.83
N THR A 332 -0.73 -8.86 15.81
CA THR A 332 0.08 -10.08 15.66
C THR A 332 1.21 -9.79 14.67
N VAL A 333 2.45 -10.03 15.10
CA VAL A 333 3.67 -9.79 14.33
C VAL A 333 4.49 -11.07 14.27
N PHE A 334 4.74 -11.55 13.06
CA PHE A 334 5.73 -12.60 12.80
C PHE A 334 7.04 -11.92 12.41
N GLY A 335 8.11 -12.15 13.15
CA GLY A 335 9.44 -11.61 12.86
C GLY A 335 10.11 -12.29 11.66
N SER A 336 11.39 -12.01 11.46
CA SER A 336 12.20 -12.64 10.43
C SER A 336 13.60 -12.98 10.90
N ALA A 337 14.09 -14.15 10.47
CA ALA A 337 15.42 -14.59 10.82
C ALA A 337 16.51 -13.61 10.33
N GLY A 338 17.43 -13.25 11.22
CA GLY A 338 18.65 -12.50 10.87
C GLY A 338 18.50 -10.98 10.75
N SER A 339 17.32 -10.41 10.98
CA SER A 339 17.10 -8.96 11.05
C SER A 339 17.06 -8.45 12.50
N SER A 340 17.23 -7.13 12.69
CA SER A 340 16.92 -6.48 13.96
C SER A 340 15.53 -5.87 13.94
N GLU A 341 14.76 -6.10 15.01
CA GLU A 341 13.36 -5.73 15.06
C GLU A 341 13.06 -4.86 16.28
N THR A 342 12.30 -3.79 16.09
CA THR A 342 11.82 -2.93 17.18
C THR A 342 10.31 -2.82 17.11
N LEU A 343 9.64 -3.24 18.17
CA LEU A 343 8.18 -3.33 18.22
C LEU A 343 7.65 -2.49 19.38
N PHE A 344 6.64 -1.65 19.13
CA PHE A 344 5.99 -0.82 20.14
C PHE A 344 4.53 -1.26 20.31
N GLY A 345 4.18 -1.85 21.45
CA GLY A 345 2.86 -2.44 21.69
C GLY A 345 1.77 -1.49 22.17
N ALA A 346 2.16 -0.29 22.61
CA ALA A 346 1.24 0.75 23.06
C ALA A 346 0.15 0.23 24.02
N ALA A 347 -1.13 0.57 23.80
CA ALA A 347 -2.21 0.19 24.72
C ALA A 347 -2.79 -1.21 24.41
N GLY A 348 -2.65 -1.69 23.18
CA GLY A 348 -3.15 -3.00 22.76
C GLY A 348 -2.28 -4.18 23.14
N GLY A 349 -0.98 -3.95 23.34
CA GLY A 349 0.00 -5.03 23.46
C GLY A 349 0.36 -5.62 22.09
N ILE A 350 1.21 -6.65 22.09
CA ILE A 350 1.63 -7.36 20.87
C ILE A 350 1.61 -8.86 21.10
N GLU A 351 1.17 -9.61 20.10
CA GLU A 351 1.51 -11.02 19.94
C GLU A 351 2.67 -11.14 18.95
N TYR A 352 3.84 -11.59 19.40
CA TYR A 352 5.06 -11.59 18.59
C TYR A 352 5.73 -12.96 18.55
N ASP A 353 5.94 -13.48 17.34
CA ASP A 353 6.76 -14.66 17.08
C ASP A 353 8.11 -14.22 16.53
N ASN A 354 9.19 -14.50 17.26
CA ASN A 354 10.51 -13.97 16.96
C ASN A 354 11.17 -14.55 15.71
N MET A 355 10.82 -15.76 15.29
CA MET A 355 11.38 -16.44 14.11
C MET A 355 12.94 -16.41 13.98
N GLY A 356 13.67 -16.19 15.08
CA GLY A 356 15.14 -16.17 15.13
C GLY A 356 15.78 -14.79 14.99
N ALA A 357 15.02 -13.71 15.16
CA ALA A 357 15.51 -12.33 15.12
C ALA A 357 16.12 -11.88 16.46
N ASN A 358 16.86 -10.76 16.43
CA ASN A 358 17.11 -9.98 17.65
C ASN A 358 16.06 -8.87 17.74
N ALA A 359 15.21 -8.92 18.76
CA ALA A 359 14.07 -8.03 18.91
C ALA A 359 14.13 -7.20 20.19
N THR A 360 13.79 -5.93 20.06
CA THR A 360 13.42 -5.06 21.19
C THR A 360 11.92 -4.83 21.16
N VAL A 361 11.23 -5.25 22.20
CA VAL A 361 9.78 -5.08 22.35
C VAL A 361 9.52 -4.08 23.47
N VAL A 362 8.87 -2.97 23.12
CA VAL A 362 8.40 -1.94 24.04
C VAL A 362 6.93 -2.20 24.35
N GLY A 363 6.65 -2.86 25.47
CA GLY A 363 5.33 -3.48 25.75
C GLY A 363 4.16 -2.51 25.95
N GLY A 364 4.41 -1.27 26.39
CA GLY A 364 3.34 -0.30 26.67
C GLY A 364 2.44 -0.73 27.83
N SER A 365 1.14 -0.38 27.80
CA SER A 365 0.19 -0.71 28.88
C SER A 365 -0.62 -1.98 28.63
N GLY A 366 -0.63 -2.49 27.40
CA GLY A 366 -1.22 -3.79 27.08
C GLY A 366 -0.31 -4.94 27.51
N VAL A 367 -0.90 -6.12 27.75
CA VAL A 367 -0.13 -7.36 27.94
C VAL A 367 0.41 -7.81 26.59
N SER A 368 1.69 -8.22 26.53
CA SER A 368 2.30 -8.75 25.31
C SER A 368 2.51 -10.25 25.42
N THR A 369 2.15 -11.00 24.38
CA THR A 369 2.42 -12.44 24.25
C THR A 369 3.60 -12.63 23.31
N LEU A 370 4.65 -13.30 23.77
CA LEU A 370 5.94 -13.34 23.09
C LEU A 370 6.41 -14.78 22.95
N PHE A 371 6.82 -15.17 21.75
CA PHE A 371 7.37 -16.49 21.45
C PHE A 371 8.81 -16.36 20.99
N GLY A 372 9.74 -16.96 21.73
CA GLY A 372 11.15 -16.96 21.39
C GLY A 372 11.52 -18.14 20.49
N ALA A 373 12.55 -17.98 19.66
CA ALA A 373 12.99 -18.97 18.69
C ALA A 373 14.50 -19.27 18.85
N PRO A 374 15.01 -20.43 18.37
CA PRO A 374 16.41 -20.80 18.54
C PRO A 374 17.37 -19.71 18.03
N GLY A 375 18.31 -19.30 18.88
CA GLY A 375 19.33 -18.29 18.54
C GLY A 375 18.81 -16.84 18.50
N GLY A 376 17.50 -16.64 18.66
CA GLY A 376 16.89 -15.32 18.79
C GLY A 376 16.98 -14.77 20.20
N THR A 377 16.98 -13.43 20.30
CA THR A 377 16.92 -12.72 21.57
C THR A 377 15.75 -11.76 21.56
N ILE A 378 14.92 -11.79 22.61
CA ILE A 378 13.89 -10.78 22.85
C ILE A 378 14.29 -9.96 24.08
N THR A 379 14.46 -8.65 23.90
CA THR A 379 14.63 -7.68 24.98
C THR A 379 13.32 -6.92 25.19
N TYR A 380 12.69 -7.09 26.35
CA TYR A 380 11.41 -6.50 26.70
C TYR A 380 11.59 -5.33 27.67
N VAL A 381 11.12 -4.13 27.28
CA VAL A 381 11.38 -2.88 28.01
C VAL A 381 10.18 -1.95 28.02
N GLY A 382 10.18 -0.96 28.92
CA GLY A 382 9.26 0.18 28.87
C GLY A 382 7.79 -0.21 29.03
N SER A 383 7.55 -1.33 29.70
CA SER A 383 6.24 -1.94 29.88
C SER A 383 5.63 -1.55 31.23
N THR A 384 4.33 -1.29 31.19
CA THR A 384 3.44 -1.23 32.35
C THR A 384 2.41 -2.37 32.32
N GLY A 385 2.22 -3.03 31.18
CA GLY A 385 1.61 -4.36 31.08
C GLY A 385 2.64 -5.49 31.14
N GLY A 386 2.29 -6.62 31.75
CA GLY A 386 3.16 -7.78 31.86
C GLY A 386 3.44 -8.47 30.51
N ALA A 387 4.56 -9.17 30.42
CA ALA A 387 4.84 -10.10 29.34
C ALA A 387 4.32 -11.51 29.67
N GLN A 388 3.78 -12.20 28.67
CA GLN A 388 3.56 -13.64 28.65
C GLN A 388 4.51 -14.24 27.63
N PHE A 389 5.65 -14.76 28.09
CA PHE A 389 6.70 -15.28 27.24
C PHE A 389 6.74 -16.80 27.27
N GLN A 390 6.95 -17.41 26.10
CA GLN A 390 7.23 -18.82 25.92
C GLN A 390 8.47 -19.00 25.04
N ALA A 391 9.52 -19.63 25.56
CA ALA A 391 10.63 -20.14 24.77
C ALA A 391 10.17 -21.38 23.98
N LEU A 392 10.60 -21.50 22.73
CA LEU A 392 10.33 -22.67 21.90
C LEU A 392 11.50 -23.66 21.96
N GLU A 393 11.90 -24.25 20.84
CA GLU A 393 13.03 -25.19 20.79
C GLU A 393 14.39 -24.48 20.76
N GLY A 394 15.46 -25.22 21.05
CA GLY A 394 16.82 -24.71 21.06
C GLY A 394 17.10 -23.75 22.20
N ASN A 395 18.17 -22.95 22.06
CA ASN A 395 18.56 -21.96 23.05
C ASN A 395 17.85 -20.64 22.77
N VAL A 396 17.09 -20.15 23.73
CA VAL A 396 16.32 -18.90 23.62
C VAL A 396 16.75 -17.91 24.69
N THR A 397 16.86 -16.63 24.33
CA THR A 397 17.13 -15.55 25.30
C THR A 397 15.94 -14.61 25.41
N PHE A 398 15.39 -14.47 26.62
CA PHE A 398 14.38 -13.49 26.97
C PHE A 398 14.89 -12.59 28.11
N ASN A 399 14.95 -11.30 27.85
CA ASN A 399 15.42 -10.32 28.81
C ASN A 399 14.36 -9.25 29.09
N ALA A 400 13.62 -9.39 30.19
CA ALA A 400 12.67 -8.38 30.67
C ALA A 400 13.22 -7.52 31.82
N SER A 401 14.55 -7.39 31.97
CA SER A 401 15.16 -6.52 32.99
C SER A 401 14.74 -5.04 32.92
N GLY A 402 14.21 -4.58 31.78
CA GLY A 402 13.62 -3.25 31.61
C GLY A 402 12.11 -3.17 31.86
N SER A 403 11.47 -4.23 32.34
CA SER A 403 10.05 -4.32 32.70
C SER A 403 9.85 -4.00 34.18
N SER A 404 8.83 -3.20 34.48
CA SER A 404 8.40 -2.91 35.86
C SER A 404 7.17 -3.70 36.31
N SER A 405 6.65 -4.57 35.44
CA SER A 405 5.40 -5.30 35.64
C SER A 405 5.65 -6.78 35.89
N ASP A 406 4.68 -7.45 36.51
CA ASP A 406 4.67 -8.88 36.72
C ASP A 406 4.65 -9.63 35.38
N ASN A 407 5.63 -10.50 35.15
CA ASN A 407 5.81 -11.26 33.91
C ASN A 407 5.61 -12.76 34.17
N LEU A 408 5.04 -13.44 33.18
CA LEU A 408 4.95 -14.90 33.12
C LEU A 408 5.93 -15.39 32.05
N ILE A 409 6.95 -16.13 32.47
CA ILE A 409 8.03 -16.56 31.60
C ILE A 409 8.13 -18.08 31.67
N VAL A 410 8.00 -18.74 30.53
CA VAL A 410 8.03 -20.20 30.43
C VAL A 410 9.18 -20.61 29.52
N GLY A 411 10.12 -21.39 30.04
CA GLY A 411 11.21 -21.97 29.27
C GLY A 411 10.75 -23.04 28.29
N GLY A 412 11.69 -23.45 27.44
CA GLY A 412 11.49 -24.33 26.31
C GLY A 412 11.19 -25.77 26.72
N ARG A 413 10.96 -26.60 25.70
CA ARG A 413 10.75 -28.06 25.84
C ARG A 413 11.89 -28.88 25.25
N ASP A 414 12.96 -28.23 24.79
CA ASP A 414 14.13 -28.91 24.25
C ASP A 414 15.03 -29.37 25.40
N PRO A 415 15.18 -30.69 25.65
CA PRO A 415 16.04 -31.18 26.72
C PRO A 415 17.53 -30.87 26.52
N ASN A 416 17.94 -30.45 25.31
CA ASN A 416 19.30 -29.99 25.02
C ASN A 416 19.38 -28.46 24.90
N GLY A 417 18.26 -27.76 25.05
CA GLY A 417 18.20 -26.32 25.10
C GLY A 417 18.87 -25.78 26.37
N ALA A 418 19.34 -24.55 26.28
CA ALA A 418 19.84 -23.78 27.40
C ALA A 418 19.30 -22.36 27.28
N ASP A 419 18.17 -22.11 27.94
CA ASP A 419 17.49 -20.84 27.89
C ASP A 419 18.09 -19.83 28.89
N SER A 420 18.04 -18.55 28.53
CA SER A 420 18.39 -17.44 29.42
C SER A 420 17.17 -16.55 29.61
N LEU A 421 16.61 -16.58 30.83
CA LEU A 421 15.31 -16.00 31.15
C LEU A 421 15.45 -14.98 32.29
N VAL A 422 15.04 -13.73 32.05
CA VAL A 422 15.13 -12.63 33.03
C VAL A 422 13.75 -11.99 33.24
N GLY A 423 13.30 -11.92 34.50
CA GLY A 423 11.98 -11.46 34.97
C GLY A 423 11.76 -9.96 34.88
N GLY A 424 12.51 -9.15 35.63
CA GLY A 424 12.28 -7.70 35.69
C GLY A 424 12.28 -7.16 37.12
N ALA A 425 11.52 -6.10 37.38
CA ALA A 425 11.32 -5.55 38.73
C ALA A 425 9.95 -5.88 39.34
N GLY A 426 9.12 -6.63 38.61
CA GLY A 426 7.77 -7.03 39.02
C GLY A 426 7.78 -8.29 39.89
N LYS A 427 6.61 -8.86 40.16
CA LYS A 427 6.53 -10.20 40.77
C LYS A 427 6.47 -11.23 39.66
N ASP A 428 7.63 -11.72 39.25
CA ASP A 428 7.75 -12.52 38.06
C ASP A 428 7.57 -14.01 38.37
N THR A 429 6.96 -14.76 37.45
CA THR A 429 6.88 -16.22 37.52
C THR A 429 7.72 -16.82 36.40
N LEU A 430 8.80 -17.51 36.77
CA LEU A 430 9.72 -18.16 35.86
C LEU A 430 9.57 -19.68 35.97
N MET A 431 8.98 -20.30 34.95
CA MET A 431 8.95 -21.75 34.79
C MET A 431 10.18 -22.19 34.00
N ALA A 432 11.02 -23.02 34.60
CA ALA A 432 12.33 -23.39 34.05
C ALA A 432 12.24 -23.99 32.63
N GLY A 433 11.34 -24.95 32.43
CA GLY A 433 11.25 -25.68 31.17
C GLY A 433 12.03 -26.99 31.20
N SER A 434 12.45 -27.46 30.04
CA SER A 434 13.41 -28.53 29.84
C SER A 434 14.72 -27.93 29.35
N GLY A 435 15.84 -28.53 29.74
CA GLY A 435 17.15 -28.05 29.32
C GLY A 435 18.00 -27.66 30.52
N ALA A 436 19.14 -27.02 30.27
CA ALA A 436 20.00 -26.46 31.30
C ALA A 436 19.84 -24.95 31.32
N ASP A 437 18.88 -24.46 32.10
CA ASP A 437 18.38 -23.09 31.97
C ASP A 437 19.00 -22.14 32.99
N THR A 438 19.08 -20.85 32.62
CA THR A 438 19.53 -19.77 33.50
C THR A 438 18.39 -18.81 33.75
N LEU A 439 17.95 -18.73 34.99
CA LEU A 439 16.81 -17.94 35.45
C LEU A 439 17.30 -16.79 36.34
N THR A 440 16.80 -15.59 36.08
CA THR A 440 17.05 -14.38 36.89
C THR A 440 15.70 -13.75 37.18
N GLY A 441 15.30 -13.67 38.44
CA GLY A 441 14.01 -13.06 38.82
C GLY A 441 14.05 -11.55 38.61
N GLY A 442 15.11 -10.94 39.13
CA GLY A 442 15.34 -9.51 39.18
C GLY A 442 14.93 -8.92 40.52
N GLY A 443 14.27 -7.76 40.49
CA GLY A 443 13.67 -7.18 41.69
C GLY A 443 12.24 -7.67 41.84
N GLY A 444 11.74 -7.76 43.07
CA GLY A 444 10.36 -8.19 43.31
C GLY A 444 10.29 -9.35 44.28
N ASN A 445 9.17 -10.07 44.22
CA ASN A 445 8.98 -11.33 44.94
C ASN A 445 8.69 -12.38 43.90
N ASP A 446 9.72 -13.06 43.44
CA ASP A 446 9.64 -13.90 42.26
C ASP A 446 9.33 -15.36 42.61
N LEU A 447 8.70 -16.05 41.68
CA LEU A 447 8.35 -17.45 41.79
C LEU A 447 9.08 -18.26 40.71
N PHE A 448 10.03 -19.08 41.14
CA PHE A 448 10.69 -20.06 40.28
C PHE A 448 9.96 -21.40 40.36
N VAL A 449 9.57 -21.96 39.22
CA VAL A 449 8.73 -23.17 39.16
C VAL A 449 9.43 -24.28 38.37
N PHE A 450 9.53 -25.46 38.99
CA PHE A 450 10.11 -26.67 38.40
C PHE A 450 9.07 -27.79 38.41
N PHE A 451 8.78 -28.34 37.23
CA PHE A 451 7.90 -29.49 37.06
C PHE A 451 8.72 -30.74 36.77
N ARG A 452 8.54 -31.78 37.57
CA ARG A 452 9.27 -33.06 37.43
C ARG A 452 9.19 -33.66 36.03
N ASN A 453 8.07 -33.50 35.34
CA ASN A 453 7.84 -34.05 34.00
C ASN A 453 8.35 -33.15 32.86
N MET A 454 9.01 -32.03 33.16
CA MET A 454 9.58 -31.10 32.16
C MET A 454 11.10 -30.96 32.31
N THR A 455 11.61 -30.70 33.51
CA THR A 455 13.03 -30.33 33.75
C THR A 455 14.02 -31.48 33.53
N GLY A 456 13.62 -32.71 33.87
CA GLY A 456 14.21 -33.92 33.28
C GLY A 456 15.68 -34.23 33.63
N GLY A 457 16.14 -33.98 34.85
CA GLY A 457 17.48 -34.42 35.30
C GLY A 457 18.64 -33.50 34.91
N ASN A 458 18.34 -32.35 34.31
CA ASN A 458 19.31 -31.34 33.90
C ASN A 458 19.76 -30.46 35.07
N THR A 459 20.64 -29.49 34.78
CA THR A 459 21.17 -28.56 35.78
C THR A 459 20.77 -27.13 35.42
N ASP A 460 19.90 -26.56 36.24
CA ASP A 460 19.41 -25.20 36.11
C ASP A 460 20.11 -24.27 37.09
N THR A 461 20.19 -22.99 36.74
CA THR A 461 20.86 -21.96 37.53
C THR A 461 19.90 -20.81 37.81
N ILE A 462 19.72 -20.48 39.08
CA ILE A 462 19.04 -19.25 39.53
C ILE A 462 20.12 -18.27 39.98
N THR A 463 20.16 -17.09 39.38
CA THR A 463 21.31 -16.17 39.49
C THR A 463 21.22 -15.20 40.67
N ASP A 464 20.02 -14.92 41.17
CA ASP A 464 19.76 -13.80 42.08
C ASP A 464 18.75 -14.09 43.20
N PHE A 465 18.54 -15.37 43.53
CA PHE A 465 17.56 -15.78 44.54
C PHE A 465 17.77 -15.07 45.89
N THR A 466 16.71 -14.43 46.37
CA THR A 466 16.64 -13.72 47.65
C THR A 466 15.60 -14.34 48.59
N GLN A 467 15.60 -13.87 49.83
CA GLN A 467 14.61 -14.22 50.86
C GLN A 467 13.20 -13.65 50.60
N ASN A 468 12.96 -12.90 49.52
CA ASN A 468 11.61 -12.52 49.11
C ASN A 468 11.02 -13.48 48.07
N ASP A 469 11.87 -14.31 47.48
CA ASP A 469 11.51 -15.18 46.37
C ASP A 469 10.99 -16.52 46.90
N SER A 470 10.41 -17.29 45.99
CA SER A 470 9.84 -18.60 46.26
C SER A 470 10.23 -19.59 45.19
N LEU A 471 10.42 -20.84 45.60
CA LEU A 471 10.66 -21.97 44.72
C LEU A 471 9.51 -22.95 44.85
N LEU A 472 8.85 -23.27 43.75
CA LEU A 472 7.82 -24.30 43.68
C LEU A 472 8.33 -25.55 42.95
N LEU A 473 8.36 -26.67 43.66
CA LEU A 473 8.72 -27.99 43.14
C LEU A 473 7.47 -28.86 42.97
N SER A 474 6.99 -28.97 41.74
CA SER A 474 5.73 -29.67 41.43
C SER A 474 5.96 -31.10 40.90
N GLY A 475 5.34 -32.08 41.54
CA GLY A 475 5.38 -33.50 41.13
C GLY A 475 6.57 -34.29 41.67
N TYR A 476 7.45 -33.66 42.43
CA TYR A 476 8.63 -34.31 43.02
C TYR A 476 8.29 -35.22 44.22
N GLY A 477 7.19 -34.93 44.93
CA GLY A 477 6.78 -35.68 46.12
C GLY A 477 7.78 -35.59 47.27
N THR A 478 8.68 -34.60 47.24
CA THR A 478 9.72 -34.35 48.23
C THR A 478 9.23 -33.39 49.29
N THR A 479 9.62 -33.57 50.55
CA THR A 479 9.43 -32.51 51.54
C THR A 479 10.55 -31.46 51.42
N VAL A 480 10.30 -30.24 51.90
CA VAL A 480 11.34 -29.18 51.97
C VAL A 480 12.60 -29.68 52.68
N THR A 481 12.44 -30.42 53.78
CA THR A 481 13.56 -31.00 54.52
C THR A 481 14.36 -31.99 53.69
N GLN A 482 13.70 -32.81 52.87
CA GLN A 482 14.39 -33.76 51.99
C GLN A 482 15.19 -33.03 50.92
N THR A 483 14.60 -32.02 50.26
CA THR A 483 15.30 -31.20 49.27
C THR A 483 16.52 -30.50 49.86
N LEU A 484 16.39 -29.87 51.03
CA LEU A 484 17.52 -29.20 51.67
C LEU A 484 18.62 -30.17 52.14
N SER A 485 18.29 -31.43 52.42
CA SER A 485 19.28 -32.43 52.82
C SER A 485 20.24 -32.84 51.68
N THR A 486 19.88 -32.56 50.42
CA THR A 486 20.75 -32.82 49.25
C THR A 486 21.59 -31.61 48.87
N ALA A 487 21.48 -30.50 49.60
CA ALA A 487 22.18 -29.27 49.27
C ALA A 487 23.70 -29.42 49.44
N VAL A 488 24.43 -28.98 48.42
CA VAL A 488 25.90 -28.93 48.41
C VAL A 488 26.34 -27.48 48.23
N HIS A 489 27.17 -26.99 49.15
CA HIS A 489 27.77 -25.68 49.05
C HIS A 489 29.16 -25.76 48.43
N SER A 490 29.39 -25.00 47.37
CA SER A 490 30.69 -24.93 46.72
C SER A 490 30.87 -23.59 46.02
N GLY A 491 32.04 -22.97 46.20
CA GLY A 491 32.40 -21.74 45.49
C GLY A 491 31.47 -20.54 45.73
N GLY A 492 30.78 -20.47 46.87
CA GLY A 492 29.81 -19.40 47.18
C GLY A 492 28.40 -19.64 46.67
N ASN A 493 28.15 -20.79 46.03
CA ASN A 493 26.84 -21.19 45.52
C ASN A 493 26.29 -22.38 46.31
N THR A 494 24.98 -22.59 46.22
CA THR A 494 24.28 -23.75 46.78
C THR A 494 23.62 -24.53 45.66
N THR A 495 23.85 -25.84 45.56
CA THR A 495 23.14 -26.70 44.60
C THR A 495 22.31 -27.74 45.34
N VAL A 496 21.01 -27.82 45.05
CA VAL A 496 20.14 -28.91 45.52
C VAL A 496 19.97 -29.94 44.41
N THR A 497 19.88 -31.22 44.77
CA THR A 497 19.60 -32.31 43.82
C THR A 497 18.25 -32.94 44.14
N LEU A 498 17.37 -33.01 43.14
CA LEU A 498 16.02 -33.54 43.26
C LEU A 498 15.96 -35.04 42.98
N SER A 499 14.78 -35.65 43.19
CA SER A 499 14.59 -37.11 43.15
C SER A 499 14.78 -37.75 41.76
N ASP A 500 14.74 -36.96 40.69
CA ASP A 500 15.02 -37.38 39.31
C ASP A 500 16.44 -37.00 38.83
N ASN A 501 17.29 -36.52 39.75
CA ASN A 501 18.63 -35.95 39.51
C ASN A 501 18.66 -34.54 38.90
N THR A 502 17.53 -33.86 38.78
CA THR A 502 17.52 -32.43 38.44
C THR A 502 18.31 -31.67 39.49
N ARG A 503 19.21 -30.78 39.06
CA ARG A 503 20.03 -29.95 39.94
C ARG A 503 19.62 -28.51 39.77
N ILE A 504 19.37 -27.82 40.88
CA ILE A 504 19.10 -26.38 40.88
C ILE A 504 20.24 -25.71 41.64
N THR A 505 20.99 -24.86 40.95
CA THR A 505 22.11 -24.10 41.52
C THR A 505 21.67 -22.68 41.78
N PHE A 506 21.73 -22.26 43.04
CA PHE A 506 21.50 -20.90 43.49
C PHE A 506 22.84 -20.18 43.59
N VAL A 507 23.07 -19.22 42.69
CA VAL A 507 24.30 -18.42 42.65
C VAL A 507 24.31 -17.44 43.82
N GLY A 508 25.45 -17.32 44.52
CA GLY A 508 25.62 -16.38 45.62
C GLY A 508 24.86 -16.71 46.91
N VAL A 509 24.01 -17.73 46.91
CA VAL A 509 23.36 -18.24 48.12
C VAL A 509 24.34 -19.16 48.84
N SER A 510 24.82 -18.72 50.01
CA SER A 510 25.76 -19.47 50.85
C SER A 510 25.17 -19.92 52.19
N ASP A 511 23.96 -19.48 52.52
CA ASP A 511 23.22 -19.87 53.73
C ASP A 511 21.95 -20.64 53.35
N LEU A 512 21.82 -21.89 53.78
CA LEU A 512 20.62 -22.72 53.56
C LEU A 512 19.36 -22.12 54.18
N ASN A 513 19.49 -21.27 55.21
CA ASN A 513 18.34 -20.61 55.81
C ASN A 513 17.65 -19.67 54.81
N ALA A 514 18.37 -19.14 53.81
CA ALA A 514 17.76 -18.34 52.74
C ALA A 514 16.80 -19.17 51.85
N LEU A 515 16.98 -20.49 51.81
CA LEU A 515 16.11 -21.41 51.08
C LEU A 515 15.01 -21.99 51.99
N ALA A 516 15.27 -22.10 53.29
CA ALA A 516 14.34 -22.67 54.25
C ALA A 516 13.10 -21.77 54.41
N GLY A 517 11.91 -22.33 54.19
CA GLY A 517 10.64 -21.59 54.24
C GLY A 517 10.23 -20.91 52.92
N HIS A 518 11.13 -20.89 51.93
CA HIS A 518 10.88 -20.34 50.58
C HIS A 518 10.63 -21.42 49.53
N ILE A 519 10.95 -22.69 49.86
CA ILE A 519 10.65 -23.84 49.02
C ILE A 519 9.27 -24.38 49.38
N SER A 520 8.42 -24.55 48.37
CA SER A 520 7.17 -25.31 48.43
C SER A 520 7.28 -26.52 47.52
N SER A 521 6.72 -27.65 47.94
CA SER A 521 6.62 -28.84 47.10
C SER A 521 5.21 -29.41 47.15
N THR A 522 4.70 -29.80 45.99
CA THR A 522 3.35 -30.37 45.80
C THR A 522 3.38 -31.70 45.07
#